data_AF-A0A0D0AI55-F1
#
_entry.id   AF-A0A0D0AI55-F1
#
_cell.length_a   1.000
_cell.length_b   1.000
_cell.length_c   1.000
_cell.angle_alpha   90.00
_cell.angle_beta   90.00
_cell.angle_gamma   90.00
#
_symmetry.space_group_name_H-M   'P 1'
#
loop_
_entity.id
_entity.type
_entity.pdbx_description
1 polymer ?
#
loop_
_entity_poly.entity_id
_entity_poly.type
_entity_poly.pdbx_seq_one_letter_code
_entity_poly.pdbx_strand_id
1 'polypeptide(L)'
;ENAQNFLHEVEHYIVLNELKTELGKITVFSTLLSAGSIADTWWNKLDSAHKNTWGDVKAAFTVHWPAITVAEKTGLDYQREILALRLAEDEVGKQITVTEVPTWAHLQFHTHLQQLVNEAGANTTAGLVYQVRENLPMVVEELTTPGIADWTQFLDEIKALDTNKLREKVETARKKKDEEKPRML
;
A
#
# COMPACT_ATOMS: atom_id res chain seq x y z
N GLU A 1 -11.23 -7.31 -13.72
CA GLU A 1 -10.04 -6.74 -14.38
C GLU A 1 -10.32 -5.26 -14.68
N ASN A 2 -9.34 -4.38 -14.49
CA ASN A 2 -9.51 -2.95 -14.81
C ASN A 2 -9.41 -2.78 -16.33
N ALA A 3 -10.48 -2.33 -16.98
CA ALA A 3 -10.53 -2.17 -18.44
C ALA A 3 -9.45 -1.22 -18.99
N GLN A 4 -8.97 -0.29 -18.17
CA GLN A 4 -7.86 0.60 -18.54
C GLN A 4 -6.50 -0.12 -18.54
N ASN A 5 -6.31 -1.15 -17.70
CA ASN A 5 -5.10 -1.98 -17.76
C ASN A 5 -5.03 -2.71 -19.11
N PHE A 6 -6.15 -3.24 -19.60
CA PHE A 6 -6.23 -3.85 -20.92
C PHE A 6 -5.83 -2.85 -22.04
N LEU A 7 -6.33 -1.61 -22.00
CA LEU A 7 -5.89 -0.59 -22.95
C LEU A 7 -4.39 -0.32 -22.87
N HIS A 8 -3.83 -0.24 -21.67
CA HIS A 8 -2.38 -0.06 -21.49
C HIS A 8 -1.58 -1.25 -22.03
N GLU A 9 -2.08 -2.49 -21.91
CA GLU A 9 -1.45 -3.67 -22.49
C GLU A 9 -1.46 -3.61 -24.03
N VAL A 10 -2.59 -3.21 -24.63
CA VAL A 10 -2.69 -3.00 -26.08
C VAL A 10 -1.72 -1.91 -26.54
N GLU A 11 -1.65 -0.79 -25.83
CA GLU A 11 -0.72 0.31 -26.13
C GLU A 11 0.74 -0.12 -25.99
N HIS A 12 1.06 -0.86 -24.94
CA HIS A 12 2.39 -1.43 -24.73
C HIS A 12 2.76 -2.37 -25.89
N TYR A 13 1.85 -3.22 -26.34
CA TYR A 13 2.05 -4.08 -27.50
C TYR A 13 2.28 -3.28 -28.80
N ILE A 14 1.49 -2.23 -29.04
CA ILE A 14 1.64 -1.32 -30.19
C ILE A 14 3.03 -0.70 -30.20
N VAL A 15 3.52 -0.24 -29.06
CA VAL A 15 4.84 0.40 -28.92
C VAL A 15 5.95 -0.63 -29.12
N LEU A 16 5.92 -1.77 -28.43
CA LEU A 16 6.94 -2.81 -28.51
C LEU A 16 7.09 -3.39 -29.92
N ASN A 17 5.98 -3.55 -30.64
CA ASN A 17 5.97 -4.08 -32.01
C ASN A 17 6.04 -2.97 -33.07
N GLU A 18 6.29 -1.73 -32.65
CA GLU A 18 6.42 -0.55 -33.51
C GLU A 18 5.29 -0.38 -34.53
N LEU A 19 4.05 -0.71 -34.17
CA LEU A 19 2.92 -0.69 -35.11
C LEU A 19 2.61 0.75 -35.53
N LYS A 20 2.94 1.08 -36.79
CA LYS A 20 2.78 2.44 -37.32
C LYS A 20 1.40 2.70 -37.93
N THR A 21 0.75 1.67 -38.48
CA THR A 21 -0.51 1.83 -39.20
C THR A 21 -1.71 1.77 -38.26
N GLU A 22 -2.71 2.63 -38.49
CA GLU A 22 -3.95 2.61 -37.71
C GLU A 22 -4.66 1.25 -37.83
N LEU A 23 -4.72 0.68 -39.04
CA LEU A 23 -5.27 -0.65 -39.27
C LEU A 23 -4.56 -1.72 -38.44
N GLY A 24 -3.23 -1.65 -38.30
CA GLY A 24 -2.45 -2.60 -37.50
C GLY A 24 -2.80 -2.51 -36.02
N LYS A 25 -2.89 -1.28 -35.49
CA LYS A 25 -3.29 -1.02 -34.09
C LYS A 25 -4.70 -1.53 -33.79
N ILE A 26 -5.65 -1.23 -34.68
CA ILE A 26 -7.05 -1.65 -34.56
C ILE A 26 -7.18 -3.18 -34.63
N THR A 27 -6.43 -3.81 -35.55
CA THR A 27 -6.40 -5.27 -35.67
C THR A 27 -5.94 -5.90 -34.37
N VAL A 28 -4.80 -5.46 -33.83
CA VAL A 28 -4.27 -5.98 -32.56
C VAL A 28 -5.28 -5.86 -31.43
N PHE A 29 -5.89 -4.68 -31.25
CA PHE A 29 -6.93 -4.48 -30.25
C PHE A 29 -8.05 -5.52 -30.38
N SER A 30 -8.60 -5.70 -31.59
CA SER A 30 -9.70 -6.64 -31.82
C SER A 30 -9.30 -8.10 -31.59
N THR A 31 -8.07 -8.48 -31.92
CA THR A 31 -7.57 -9.85 -31.73
C THR A 31 -7.27 -10.20 -30.28
N LEU A 32 -7.03 -9.19 -29.44
CA LEU A 32 -6.83 -9.38 -28.01
C LEU A 32 -8.16 -9.51 -27.24
N LEU A 33 -9.29 -9.21 -27.89
CA LEU A 33 -10.60 -9.50 -27.31
C LEU A 33 -10.88 -11.00 -27.34
N SER A 34 -11.28 -11.55 -26.20
CA SER A 34 -11.66 -12.96 -26.12
C SER A 34 -12.93 -13.20 -26.93
N ALA A 35 -12.89 -14.17 -27.86
CA ALA A 35 -14.02 -14.51 -28.71
C ALA A 35 -15.27 -14.85 -27.88
N GLY A 36 -16.42 -14.26 -28.24
CA GLY A 36 -17.69 -14.43 -27.53
C GLY A 36 -17.80 -13.69 -26.20
N SER A 37 -16.78 -12.92 -25.81
CA SER A 37 -16.86 -12.07 -24.62
C SER A 37 -17.82 -10.90 -24.81
N ILE A 38 -18.15 -10.21 -23.70
CA ILE A 38 -18.93 -8.96 -23.73
C ILE A 38 -18.18 -7.91 -24.56
N ALA A 39 -16.85 -7.85 -24.45
CA ALA A 39 -16.05 -6.89 -25.18
C ALA A 39 -15.99 -7.19 -26.68
N ASP A 40 -15.86 -8.45 -27.07
CA ASP A 40 -15.95 -8.89 -28.47
C ASP A 40 -17.35 -8.62 -29.05
N THR A 41 -18.41 -8.92 -28.29
CA THR A 41 -19.80 -8.63 -28.71
C THR A 41 -20.04 -7.12 -28.91
N TRP A 42 -19.52 -6.28 -28.01
CA TRP A 42 -19.56 -4.82 -28.15
C TRP A 42 -18.78 -4.38 -29.40
N TRP A 43 -17.55 -4.88 -29.56
CA TRP A 43 -16.70 -4.55 -30.69
C TRP A 43 -17.40 -4.87 -32.01
N ASN A 44 -18.03 -6.03 -32.12
CA ASN A 44 -18.74 -6.44 -33.32
C ASN A 44 -19.98 -5.58 -33.64
N LYS A 45 -20.57 -4.92 -32.63
CA LYS A 45 -21.70 -3.98 -32.79
C LYS A 45 -21.28 -2.52 -32.96
N LEU A 46 -20.02 -2.20 -32.67
CA LEU A 46 -19.51 -0.83 -32.73
C LEU A 46 -19.45 -0.36 -34.20
N ASP A 47 -19.99 0.84 -34.44
CA ASP A 47 -20.03 1.47 -35.76
C ASP A 47 -18.62 1.63 -36.35
N SER A 48 -18.50 1.46 -37.67
CA SER A 48 -17.25 1.67 -38.42
C SER A 48 -16.62 3.05 -38.19
N ALA A 49 -17.43 4.09 -37.96
CA ALA A 49 -16.94 5.44 -37.68
C ALA A 49 -16.07 5.51 -36.41
N HIS A 50 -16.31 4.61 -35.45
CA HIS A 50 -15.54 4.49 -34.21
C HIS A 50 -14.35 3.52 -34.32
N LYS A 51 -14.05 3.05 -35.54
CA LYS A 51 -12.97 2.10 -35.84
C LYS A 51 -12.01 2.61 -36.93
N ASN A 52 -11.97 3.91 -37.18
CA ASN A 52 -11.12 4.51 -38.22
C ASN A 52 -9.68 4.71 -37.74
N THR A 53 -9.53 5.20 -36.51
CA THR A 53 -8.22 5.41 -35.88
C THR A 53 -8.17 4.75 -34.52
N TRP A 54 -6.96 4.53 -34.02
CA TRP A 54 -6.73 4.09 -32.65
C TRP A 54 -7.30 5.08 -31.63
N GLY A 55 -7.29 6.37 -31.95
CA GLY A 55 -7.94 7.40 -31.13
C GLY A 55 -9.45 7.17 -30.99
N ASP A 56 -10.14 6.85 -32.09
CA ASP A 56 -11.58 6.59 -32.09
C ASP A 56 -11.93 5.35 -31.27
N VAL A 57 -11.13 4.28 -31.40
CA VAL A 57 -11.31 3.05 -30.63
C VAL A 57 -11.14 3.30 -29.14
N LYS A 58 -10.10 4.04 -28.73
CA LYS A 58 -9.90 4.40 -27.32
C LYS A 58 -11.04 5.23 -26.76
N ALA A 59 -11.53 6.20 -27.54
CA ALA A 59 -12.66 7.03 -27.11
C ALA A 59 -13.92 6.18 -26.92
N ALA A 60 -14.28 5.36 -27.90
CA ALA A 60 -15.44 4.48 -27.81
C ALA A 60 -15.33 3.45 -26.68
N PHE A 61 -14.13 2.87 -26.50
CA PHE A 61 -13.88 1.93 -25.41
C PHE A 61 -14.02 2.60 -24.04
N THR A 62 -13.46 3.80 -23.86
CA THR A 62 -13.53 4.53 -22.58
C THR A 62 -14.96 4.97 -22.24
N VAL A 63 -15.79 5.25 -23.25
CA VAL A 63 -17.22 5.51 -23.04
C VAL A 63 -17.95 4.26 -22.54
N HIS A 64 -17.61 3.08 -23.07
CA HIS A 64 -18.28 1.84 -22.71
C HIS A 64 -17.75 1.20 -21.42
N TRP A 65 -16.45 1.33 -21.14
CA TRP A 65 -15.81 0.97 -19.88
C TRP A 65 -15.05 2.18 -19.31
N PRO A 66 -15.77 3.07 -18.59
CA PRO A 66 -15.16 4.21 -17.91
C PRO A 66 -14.04 3.76 -16.97
N ALA A 67 -13.02 4.61 -16.83
CA ALA A 67 -11.96 4.39 -15.85
C ALA A 67 -12.57 4.28 -14.44
N ILE A 68 -12.10 3.29 -13.67
CA ILE A 68 -12.47 3.18 -12.26
C ILE A 68 -11.91 4.41 -11.54
N THR A 69 -12.78 5.23 -10.97
CA THR A 69 -12.37 6.33 -10.09
C THR A 69 -11.73 5.72 -8.85
N VAL A 70 -10.43 5.93 -8.68
CA VAL A 70 -9.76 5.57 -7.43
C VAL A 70 -10.29 6.51 -6.35
N ALA A 71 -10.85 5.93 -5.28
CA ALA A 71 -11.18 6.71 -4.11
C ALA A 71 -9.88 7.23 -3.49
N GLU A 72 -9.66 8.54 -3.56
CA GLU A 72 -8.54 9.17 -2.87
C GLU A 72 -8.81 9.14 -1.36
N LYS A 73 -7.85 8.62 -0.59
CA LYS A 73 -7.92 8.68 0.87
C LYS A 73 -7.95 10.14 1.30
N THR A 74 -8.91 10.49 2.15
CA THR A 74 -8.92 11.82 2.75
C THR A 74 -7.84 11.94 3.82
N GLY A 75 -7.50 13.16 4.23
CA GLY A 75 -6.61 13.35 5.37
C GLY A 75 -7.10 12.66 6.65
N LEU A 76 -8.42 12.59 6.86
CA LEU A 76 -9.01 11.89 8.00
C LEU A 76 -8.82 10.37 7.91
N ASP A 77 -8.90 9.80 6.70
CA ASP A 77 -8.65 8.36 6.50
C ASP A 77 -7.19 8.02 6.82
N TYR A 78 -6.25 8.84 6.36
CA TYR A 78 -4.84 8.71 6.73
C TYR A 78 -4.60 8.82 8.24
N GLN A 79 -5.20 9.81 8.91
CA GLN A 79 -5.08 9.95 10.36
C GLN A 79 -5.59 8.69 11.09
N ARG A 80 -6.74 8.16 10.67
CA ARG A 80 -7.31 6.92 11.23
C ARG A 80 -6.38 5.73 11.03
N GLU A 81 -5.82 5.56 9.83
CA GLU A 81 -4.90 4.47 9.53
C GLU A 81 -3.59 4.57 10.32
N ILE A 82 -2.98 5.75 10.38
CA ILE A 82 -1.77 6.01 11.18
C ILE A 82 -2.03 5.67 12.65
N LEU A 83 -3.15 6.13 13.21
CA LEU A 83 -3.50 5.90 14.61
C LEU A 83 -4.02 4.49 14.89
N ALA A 84 -4.38 3.71 13.87
CA ALA A 84 -4.79 2.31 13.99
C ALA A 84 -3.62 1.33 13.76
N LEU A 85 -2.52 1.78 13.16
CA LEU A 85 -1.35 0.95 12.93
C LEU A 85 -0.74 0.48 14.26
N ARG A 86 -0.50 -0.83 14.39
CA ARG A 86 0.06 -1.43 15.61
C ARG A 86 1.25 -2.31 15.28
N LEU A 87 2.21 -2.30 16.19
CA LEU A 87 3.17 -3.38 16.37
C LEU A 87 2.62 -4.26 17.50
N ALA A 88 2.38 -5.54 17.24
CA ALA A 88 1.81 -6.40 18.27
C ALA A 88 2.82 -6.64 19.41
N GLU A 89 2.33 -6.63 20.65
CA GLU A 89 3.14 -6.87 21.86
C GLU A 89 3.92 -8.20 21.80
N ASP A 90 3.32 -9.24 21.24
CA ASP A 90 3.95 -10.54 21.11
C ASP A 90 4.93 -10.62 19.92
N GLU A 91 4.92 -9.66 19.00
CA GLU A 91 5.84 -9.58 17.85
C GLU A 91 7.13 -8.79 18.16
N VAL A 92 7.17 -8.07 19.27
CA VAL A 92 8.34 -7.27 19.67
C VAL A 92 9.59 -8.16 19.77
N GLY A 93 10.64 -7.78 19.05
CA GLY A 93 11.91 -8.52 19.00
C GLY A 93 11.85 -9.85 18.21
N LYS A 94 10.78 -10.12 17.47
CA LYS A 94 10.65 -11.29 16.59
C LYS A 94 10.85 -10.94 15.12
N GLN A 95 11.25 -11.95 14.36
CA GLN A 95 11.18 -11.89 12.89
C GLN A 95 9.79 -12.33 12.46
N ILE A 96 9.29 -11.66 11.43
CA ILE A 96 8.07 -11.98 10.70
C ILE A 96 8.44 -12.19 9.22
N THR A 97 7.57 -12.85 8.47
CA THR A 97 7.74 -13.05 7.02
C THR A 97 6.75 -12.18 6.28
N VAL A 98 7.25 -11.26 5.46
CA VAL A 98 6.45 -10.39 4.59
C VAL A 98 6.82 -10.74 3.15
N THR A 99 5.84 -11.15 2.35
CA THR A 99 6.05 -11.55 0.94
C THR A 99 7.26 -12.49 0.77
N GLU A 100 7.31 -13.54 1.59
CA GLU A 100 8.39 -14.55 1.61
C GLU A 100 9.78 -14.05 2.07
N VAL A 101 9.92 -12.77 2.44
CA VAL A 101 11.17 -12.20 2.95
C VAL A 101 11.10 -12.06 4.48
N PRO A 102 12.03 -12.66 5.24
CA PRO A 102 12.09 -12.48 6.69
C PRO A 102 12.59 -11.06 7.03
N THR A 103 11.89 -10.38 7.94
CA THR A 103 12.26 -9.06 8.48
C THR A 103 11.91 -8.96 9.95
N TRP A 104 12.45 -7.98 10.67
CA TRP A 104 12.06 -7.71 12.05
C TRP A 104 10.72 -6.98 12.11
N ALA A 105 9.85 -7.35 13.05
CA ALA A 105 8.51 -6.77 13.15
C ALA A 105 8.52 -5.23 13.29
N HIS A 106 9.46 -4.68 14.07
CA HIS A 106 9.61 -3.23 14.23
C HIS A 106 10.05 -2.52 12.93
N LEU A 107 10.83 -3.18 12.06
CA LEU A 107 11.22 -2.62 10.76
C LEU A 107 10.04 -2.61 9.79
N GLN A 108 9.20 -3.65 9.80
CA GLN A 108 7.98 -3.66 9.00
C GLN A 108 7.00 -2.57 9.46
N PHE A 109 6.81 -2.45 10.77
CA PHE A 109 6.01 -1.38 11.35
C PHE A 109 6.54 0.01 10.94
N HIS A 110 7.85 0.23 11.06
CA HIS A 110 8.51 1.46 10.60
C HIS A 110 8.22 1.75 9.13
N THR A 111 8.42 0.77 8.24
CA THR A 111 8.24 0.98 6.80
C THR A 111 6.80 1.35 6.46
N HIS A 112 5.81 0.69 7.07
CA HIS A 112 4.40 1.00 6.84
C HIS A 112 4.01 2.36 7.42
N LEU A 113 4.47 2.68 8.63
CA LEU A 113 4.23 3.98 9.26
C LEU A 113 4.84 5.11 8.42
N GLN A 114 6.09 4.95 7.96
CA GLN A 114 6.77 5.91 7.11
C GLN A 114 6.02 6.14 5.80
N GLN A 115 5.53 5.07 5.16
CA GLN A 115 4.71 5.17 3.96
C GLN A 115 3.44 6.00 4.22
N LEU A 116 2.67 5.65 5.26
CA LEU A 116 1.44 6.36 5.60
C LEU A 116 1.68 7.84 5.91
N VAL A 117 2.74 8.16 6.66
CA VAL A 117 3.08 9.54 7.01
C VAL A 117 3.45 10.35 5.76
N ASN A 118 4.23 9.75 4.85
CA ASN A 118 4.62 10.39 3.60
C ASN A 118 3.42 10.65 2.68
N GLU A 119 2.54 9.66 2.53
CA GLU A 119 1.34 9.78 1.70
C GLU A 119 0.34 10.79 2.27
N ALA A 120 0.18 10.85 3.60
CA ALA A 120 -0.72 11.77 4.28
C ALA A 120 -0.26 13.24 4.21
N GLY A 121 1.05 13.47 4.17
CA GLY A 121 1.67 14.79 4.16
C GLY A 121 1.71 15.49 5.53
N ALA A 122 2.62 16.45 5.67
CA ALA A 122 2.97 17.09 6.95
C ALA A 122 1.78 17.78 7.66
N ASN A 123 0.86 18.38 6.92
CA ASN A 123 -0.31 19.05 7.50
C ASN A 123 -1.27 18.05 8.18
N THR A 124 -1.45 16.89 7.56
CA THR A 124 -2.34 15.83 8.06
C THR A 124 -1.75 15.15 9.29
N THR A 125 -0.42 15.02 9.34
CA THR A 125 0.29 14.26 10.37
C THR A 125 0.83 15.12 11.51
N ALA A 126 0.63 16.44 11.45
CA ALA A 126 1.08 17.38 12.46
C ALA A 126 0.54 16.98 13.86
N GLY A 127 1.46 16.78 14.81
CA GLY A 127 1.13 16.47 16.20
C GLY A 127 0.73 15.02 16.50
N LEU A 128 0.67 14.13 15.49
CA LEU A 128 0.27 12.73 15.70
C LEU A 128 1.38 11.84 16.28
N VAL A 129 2.65 12.27 16.24
CA VAL A 129 3.80 11.48 16.72
C VAL A 129 3.59 10.98 18.15
N TYR A 130 3.11 11.87 19.03
CA TYR A 130 2.84 11.55 20.42
C TYR A 130 1.80 10.44 20.55
N GLN A 131 0.69 10.52 19.81
CA GLN A 131 -0.38 9.53 19.85
C GLN A 131 0.06 8.17 19.28
N VAL A 132 0.89 8.16 18.24
CA VAL A 132 1.45 6.91 17.71
C VAL A 132 2.41 6.29 18.73
N ARG A 133 3.24 7.10 19.38
CA ARG A 133 4.15 6.63 20.43
C ARG A 133 3.40 6.00 21.61
N GLU A 134 2.31 6.61 22.08
CA GLU A 134 1.48 6.05 23.17
C GLU A 134 0.82 4.72 22.81
N ASN A 135 0.66 4.41 21.52
CA ASN A 135 0.10 3.16 21.04
C ASN A 135 1.15 2.06 20.79
N LEU A 136 2.43 2.35 21.02
CA LEU A 136 3.49 1.36 20.89
C LEU A 136 3.46 0.36 22.06
N PRO A 137 3.96 -0.87 21.84
CA PRO A 137 4.26 -1.77 22.94
C PRO A 137 5.17 -1.10 23.97
N MET A 138 4.91 -1.33 25.26
CA MET A 138 5.62 -0.68 26.38
C MET A 138 7.14 -0.73 26.22
N VAL A 139 7.69 -1.88 25.81
CA VAL A 139 9.13 -2.07 25.60
C VAL A 139 9.69 -1.14 24.52
N VAL A 140 8.94 -0.95 23.44
CA VAL A 140 9.33 -0.09 22.32
C VAL A 140 9.18 1.37 22.73
N GLU A 141 8.08 1.71 23.39
CA GLU A 141 7.83 3.05 23.93
C GLU A 141 8.98 3.51 24.85
N GLU A 142 9.40 2.68 25.81
CA GLU A 142 10.53 2.96 26.72
C GLU A 142 11.88 3.16 26.04
N LEU A 143 12.04 2.63 24.82
CA LEU A 143 13.26 2.74 24.03
C LEU A 143 13.25 3.93 23.06
N THR A 144 12.13 4.63 22.96
CA THR A 144 11.99 5.87 22.17
C THR A 144 11.95 7.09 23.07
N THR A 145 12.41 8.22 22.55
CA THR A 145 12.49 9.49 23.26
C THR A 145 11.10 9.97 23.70
N PRO A 146 10.87 10.22 25.00
CA PRO A 146 9.61 10.80 25.47
C PRO A 146 9.38 12.19 24.89
N GLY A 147 8.15 12.49 24.47
CA GLY A 147 7.76 13.81 23.97
C GLY A 147 8.33 14.17 22.59
N ILE A 148 8.85 13.19 21.84
CA ILE A 148 9.28 13.39 20.46
C ILE A 148 8.11 13.85 19.59
N ALA A 149 8.31 14.95 18.87
CA ALA A 149 7.31 15.55 17.99
C ALA A 149 7.74 15.57 16.52
N ASP A 150 9.01 15.25 16.24
CA ASP A 150 9.55 15.18 14.89
C ASP A 150 9.39 13.77 14.31
N TRP A 151 8.70 13.69 13.17
CA TRP A 151 8.44 12.41 12.50
C TRP A 151 9.71 11.72 12.01
N THR A 152 10.69 12.48 11.54
CA THR A 152 11.93 11.91 10.99
C THR A 152 12.72 11.26 12.11
N GLN A 153 12.94 11.99 13.20
CA GLN A 153 13.62 11.49 14.37
C GLN A 153 12.90 10.28 14.98
N PHE A 154 11.56 10.32 15.07
CA PHE A 154 10.79 9.21 15.63
C PHE A 154 10.89 7.93 14.80
N LEU A 155 10.78 8.05 13.47
CA LEU A 155 10.94 6.92 12.56
C LEU A 155 12.37 6.36 12.62
N ASP A 156 13.38 7.23 12.66
CA ASP A 156 14.78 6.81 12.79
C ASP A 156 15.04 6.07 14.11
N GLU A 157 14.45 6.52 15.22
CA GLU A 157 14.54 5.82 16.51
C GLU A 157 13.95 4.41 16.43
N ILE A 158 12.76 4.24 15.84
CA ILE A 158 12.15 2.91 15.66
C ILE A 158 13.02 2.01 14.78
N LYS A 159 13.54 2.55 13.68
CA LYS A 159 14.40 1.82 12.74
C LYS A 159 15.72 1.39 13.37
N ALA A 160 16.27 2.20 14.27
CA ALA A 160 17.55 1.97 14.92
C ALA A 160 17.47 1.11 16.19
N LEU A 161 16.28 0.59 16.56
CA LEU A 161 16.12 -0.22 17.76
C LEU A 161 17.00 -1.48 17.72
N ASP A 162 17.85 -1.61 18.73
CA ASP A 162 18.66 -2.81 18.92
C ASP A 162 17.77 -4.01 19.27
N THR A 163 17.85 -5.05 18.44
CA THR A 163 16.99 -6.22 18.57
C THR A 163 17.32 -7.08 19.80
N ASN A 164 18.59 -7.12 20.23
CA ASN A 164 18.96 -7.85 21.45
C ASN A 164 18.38 -7.15 22.67
N LYS A 165 18.45 -5.81 22.71
CA LYS A 165 17.86 -4.99 23.77
C LYS A 165 16.33 -5.12 23.82
N LEU A 166 15.68 -5.18 22.65
CA LEU A 166 14.23 -5.45 22.57
C LEU A 166 13.88 -6.78 23.22
N ARG A 167 14.59 -7.87 22.85
CA ARG A 167 14.35 -9.21 23.41
C ARG A 167 14.61 -9.26 24.91
N GLU A 168 15.69 -8.67 25.38
CA GLU A 168 16.02 -8.61 26.82
C GLU A 168 14.92 -7.91 27.63
N LYS A 169 14.42 -6.76 27.14
CA LYS A 169 13.34 -6.02 27.80
C LYS A 169 12.01 -6.78 27.75
N VAL A 170 11.67 -7.44 26.63
CA VAL A 170 10.47 -8.28 26.54
C VAL A 170 10.52 -9.41 27.58
N GLU A 171 11.65 -10.11 27.71
CA GLU A 171 11.80 -11.18 28.71
C GLU A 171 11.75 -10.65 30.14
N THR A 172 12.34 -9.48 30.40
CA THR A 172 12.27 -8.83 31.71
C THR A 172 10.84 -8.43 32.07
N ALA A 173 10.09 -7.86 31.12
CA ALA A 173 8.69 -7.49 31.31
C ALA A 173 7.79 -8.72 31.55
N ARG A 174 8.06 -9.84 30.86
CA ARG A 174 7.37 -11.12 31.08
C ARG A 174 7.60 -11.65 32.49
N LYS A 175 8.86 -11.74 32.94
CA LYS A 175 9.20 -12.19 34.29
C LYS A 175 8.52 -11.37 35.38
N LYS A 176 8.51 -10.05 35.26
CA LYS A 176 7.82 -9.16 36.23
C LYS A 176 6.31 -9.45 36.29
N LYS A 177 5.64 -9.60 35.15
CA LYS A 177 4.21 -9.95 35.10
C LYS A 177 3.92 -11.31 35.74
N ASP A 178 4.81 -12.29 35.55
CA ASP A 178 4.67 -13.62 36.14
C ASP A 178 4.97 -13.66 37.64
N GLU A 179 5.83 -12.77 38.16
CA GLU A 179 6.11 -12.61 39.60
C GLU A 179 5.02 -11.84 40.36
N GLU A 180 4.31 -10.94 39.68
CA GLU A 180 3.20 -10.16 40.26
C GLU A 180 1.88 -10.95 40.33
N LYS A 181 1.62 -11.84 39.36
CA LYS A 181 0.44 -12.75 39.36
C LYS A 181 0.25 -13.57 40.65
N PRO A 182 1.27 -14.22 41.23
CA PRO A 182 1.12 -15.02 42.45
C PRO A 182 0.98 -14.18 43.72
N ARG A 183 1.11 -12.85 43.67
CA ARG A 183 0.89 -11.97 44.84
C ARG A 183 -0.53 -11.38 44.93
N MET A 184 -1.36 -11.59 43.90
CA MET A 184 -2.74 -11.09 43.85
C MET A 184 -3.81 -12.19 43.96
N LEU A 185 -3.41 -13.43 44.26
CA LEU A 185 -4.27 -14.58 44.60
C LEU A 185 -4.09 -14.91 46.09
#